data_AF-A0A359CCJ3-F1
#
_entry.id   AF-A0A359CCJ3-F1
#
_cell.length_a   1.000
_cell.length_b   1.000
_cell.length_c   1.000
_cell.angle_alpha   90.00
_cell.angle_beta   90.00
_cell.angle_gamma   90.00
#
_symmetry.space_group_name_H-M   'P 1'
#
loop_
_entity.id
_entity.type
_entity.pdbx_description
1 polymer ?
#
loop_
_entity_poly.entity_id
_entity_poly.type
_entity_poly.pdbx_seq_one_letter_code
_entity_poly.pdbx_strand_id
1 'polypeptide(L)' 'VTHNMQQAARISDSVAFFLMGVLVEMDKSAKMFTNPSDKRTEEYITGRFG' A
#
# COMPACT_ATOMS: atom_id res chain seq x y z
N VAL A 1 12.29 2.71 2.25
CA VAL A 1 11.27 1.68 1.93
C VAL A 1 11.07 0.83 3.17
N THR A 2 9.84 0.70 3.68
CA THR A 2 9.52 -0.13 4.86
C THR A 2 8.68 -1.33 4.45
N HIS A 3 8.90 -2.47 5.10
CA HIS A 3 8.06 -3.67 4.95
C HIS A 3 7.05 -3.80 6.11
N ASN A 4 7.08 -2.88 7.08
CA ASN A 4 6.16 -2.91 8.21
C ASN A 4 4.88 -2.13 7.89
N MET A 5 3.92 -2.85 7.32
CA MET A 5 2.65 -2.28 6.88
C MET A 5 1.79 -1.77 8.05
N GLN A 6 1.85 -2.41 9.23
CA GLN A 6 1.08 -1.95 10.39
C GLN A 6 1.59 -0.61 10.94
N GLN A 7 2.90 -0.35 10.86
CA GLN A 7 3.46 0.95 11.25
C GLN A 7 3.15 2.03 10.22
N ALA A 8 3.29 1.71 8.93
CA ALA A 8 2.96 2.65 7.84
C ALA A 8 1.49 3.10 7.90
N ALA A 9 0.57 2.16 8.18
CA ALA A 9 -0.85 2.47 8.35
C ALA A 9 -1.15 3.44 9.50
N ARG A 10 -0.32 3.44 10.56
CA ARG A 10 -0.54 4.28 11.75
C ARG A 10 0.17 5.62 11.72
N ILE A 11 1.34 5.69 11.09
CA ILE A 11 2.26 6.85 11.24
C ILE A 11 2.35 7.67 9.95
N SER A 12 2.09 7.08 8.78
CA SER A 12 2.26 7.78 7.51
C SER A 12 1.00 8.54 7.12
N ASP A 13 1.16 9.77 6.62
CA ASP A 13 0.06 10.54 6.02
C ASP A 13 -0.29 10.03 4.61
N SER A 14 0.72 9.64 3.84
CA SER A 14 0.60 9.13 2.46
C SER A 14 1.49 7.92 2.24
N VAL A 15 1.09 7.05 1.32
CA VAL A 15 1.81 5.83 0.98
C VAL A 15 1.91 5.72 -0.54
N ALA A 16 3.10 5.35 -1.01
CA ALA A 16 3.37 5.02 -2.40
C ALA A 16 3.73 3.53 -2.50
N PHE A 17 2.98 2.80 -3.32
CA PHE A 17 3.20 1.39 -3.60
C PHE A 17 3.93 1.23 -4.93
N PHE A 18 5.06 0.53 -4.88
CA PHE A 18 5.87 0.20 -6.05
C PHE A 18 5.87 -1.31 -6.28
N LEU A 19 5.72 -1.72 -7.53
CA LEU A 19 5.84 -3.11 -7.96
C LEU A 19 6.84 -3.18 -9.11
N MET A 20 7.90 -3.98 -8.95
CA MET A 20 8.97 -4.14 -9.96
C MET A 20 9.55 -2.81 -10.46
N GLY A 21 9.73 -1.83 -9.55
CA GLY A 21 10.28 -0.52 -9.88
C GLY A 21 9.29 0.47 -10.49
N VAL A 22 8.02 0.08 -10.70
CA VAL A 22 6.97 0.96 -11.21
C VAL A 22 6.09 1.45 -10.07
N LEU A 23 5.80 2.76 -10.04
CA LEU A 23 4.80 3.32 -9.13
C LEU A 23 3.41 2.84 -9.57
N VAL A 24 2.79 1.99 -8.74
CA VAL A 24 1.47 1.41 -9.02
C VAL A 24 0.36 2.31 -8.50
N GLU A 25 0.50 2.80 -7.26
CA GLU A 25 -0.51 3.63 -6.62
C GLU A 25 0.13 4.52 -5.55
N MET A 26 -0.36 5.75 -5.42
CA MET A 26 0.00 6.64 -4.31
C MET A 26 -1.23 7.39 -3.84
N ASP A 27 -1.54 7.28 -2.56
CA ASP A 27 -2.68 7.98 -1.95
C ASP A 27 -2.46 8.16 -0.43
N LYS A 28 -3.43 8.77 0.25
CA LYS A 28 -3.49 8.86 1.71
C LYS A 28 -3.41 7.47 2.31
N SER A 29 -2.65 7.35 3.41
CA SER A 29 -2.45 6.09 4.12
C SER A 29 -3.77 5.40 4.46
N ALA A 30 -4.75 6.15 5.01
CA ALA A 30 -6.07 5.62 5.32
C ALA A 30 -6.76 4.96 4.11
N LYS A 31 -6.70 5.57 2.92
CA LYS A 31 -7.29 5.02 1.71
C LYS A 31 -6.52 3.79 1.23
N MET A 32 -5.19 3.89 1.19
CA MET A 32 -4.31 2.79 0.76
C MET A 32 -4.56 1.51 1.55
N PHE A 33 -4.77 1.59 2.87
CA PHE A 33 -4.95 0.41 3.73
C PHE A 33 -6.40 -0.05 3.93
N THR A 34 -7.41 0.69 3.46
CA THR A 34 -8.83 0.33 3.66
C THR A 34 -9.60 0.07 2.37
N ASN A 35 -9.35 0.89 1.34
CA ASN A 35 -9.99 0.78 0.03
C ASN A 35 -9.06 1.34 -1.05
N PRO A 36 -7.94 0.65 -1.34
CA PRO A 36 -7.05 1.03 -2.42
C PRO A 36 -7.79 0.98 -3.77
N SER A 37 -7.35 1.80 -4.72
CA SER A 37 -7.98 1.92 -6.04
C SER A 37 -7.41 0.91 -7.05
N ASP A 38 -6.18 0.44 -6.85
CA ASP A 38 -5.57 -0.60 -7.69
C ASP A 38 -5.67 -1.98 -7.03
N LYS A 39 -6.15 -2.96 -7.80
CA LYS A 39 -6.32 -4.35 -7.35
C LYS A 39 -5.00 -4.98 -6.89
N ARG A 40 -3.86 -4.60 -7.49
CA ARG A 40 -2.54 -5.09 -7.08
C ARG A 40 -2.15 -4.56 -5.70
N THR A 41 -2.52 -3.33 -5.39
CA THR A 41 -2.33 -2.75 -4.04
C THR A 41 -3.20 -3.50 -3.02
N GLU A 42 -4.46 -3.78 -3.35
CA GLU A 42 -5.38 -4.54 -2.49
C GLU A 42 -4.85 -5.94 -2.20
N GLU A 43 -4.49 -6.68 -3.23
CA GLU A 43 -3.94 -8.03 -3.11
C GLU A 43 -2.66 -8.02 -2.26
N TYR A 44 -1.79 -7.01 -2.40
CA TYR A 44 -0.52 -6.91 -1.67
C TYR A 44 -0.75 -6.64 -0.17
N ILE A 45 -1.65 -5.71 0.15
CA ILE A 45 -1.96 -5.32 1.53
C ILE A 45 -2.70 -6.43 2.27
N THR A 46 -3.60 -7.14 1.58
CA THR A 46 -4.38 -8.24 2.15
C THR A 46 -3.59 -9.55 2.25
N GLY A 47 -2.36 -9.61 1.73
CA GLY A 47 -1.53 -10.81 1.75
C GLY A 47 -2.05 -11.92 0.82
N ARG A 48 -2.82 -11.57 -0.22
CA ARG A 48 -3.24 -12.50 -1.29
C ARG A 48 -2.20 -12.63 -2.40
N PHE A 49 -1.15 -11.81 -2.37
CA PHE A 49 0.08 -12.13 -3.08
C PHE A 49 0.72 -13.34 -2.40
N GLY A 50 0.90 -14.42 -3.17
CA GLY A 50 1.73 -15.55 -2.76
C GLY A 50 3.19 -15.13 -2.54
#